data_AF-M7MG56-F1
#
_entry.id   AF-M7MG56-F1
#
_cell.length_a   1.000
_cell.length_b   1.000
_cell.length_c   1.000
_cell.angle_alpha   90.00
_cell.angle_beta   90.00
_cell.angle_gamma   90.00
#
_symmetry.space_group_name_H-M   'P 1'
#
loop_
_entity.id
_entity.type
_entity.pdbx_description
1 polymer ?
#
loop_
_entity_poly.entity_id
_entity_poly.type
_entity_poly.pdbx_seq_one_letter_code
_entity_poly.pdbx_strand_id
1 'polypeptide(L)'
;MKPDNPETKEEPNFFKWAFKYAATAGIAGIICCVAPAVLFMFGLMGGIYAISFADFFYAEDGSIGTGSWILRGLAVIIGVYGIYLYRKKQNQCSMDPKRKKKNLILMIVITFILGLGIFLSLEKWSSWYFDEHIVPAQQEEYKQMELQE
;
A
#
# COMPACT_ATOMS: atom_id res chain seq x y z
N MET A 1 17.06 -15.21 53.31
CA MET A 1 17.06 -13.81 52.85
C MET A 1 18.51 -13.36 52.85
N LYS A 2 19.11 -13.23 51.66
CA LYS A 2 20.53 -12.89 51.48
C LYS A 2 20.61 -11.36 51.42
N PRO A 3 21.48 -10.69 52.20
CA PRO A 3 21.59 -9.24 52.15
C PRO A 3 22.15 -8.84 50.78
N ASP A 4 21.43 -7.98 50.07
CA ASP A 4 21.89 -7.34 48.85
C ASP A 4 23.08 -6.44 49.18
N ASN A 5 24.24 -6.78 48.62
CA ASN A 5 25.49 -6.03 48.75
C ASN A 5 25.41 -4.72 47.92
N PRO A 6 25.52 -3.53 48.53
CA PRO A 6 25.31 -2.26 47.83
C PRO A 6 26.55 -1.69 47.11
N GLU A 7 27.66 -2.43 47.00
CA GLU A 7 28.95 -1.88 46.53
C GLU A 7 29.53 -2.57 45.29
N THR A 8 29.02 -2.21 44.12
CA THR A 8 29.82 -2.05 42.88
C THR A 8 29.16 -0.96 42.02
N LYS A 9 29.17 0.28 42.52
CA LYS A 9 28.85 1.44 41.67
C LYS A 9 30.09 1.73 40.81
N GLU A 10 30.18 1.11 39.63
CA GLU A 10 31.14 1.55 38.61
C GLU A 10 30.96 3.05 38.37
N GLU A 11 32.04 3.81 38.48
CA GLU A 11 32.03 5.23 38.15
C GLU A 11 31.55 5.39 36.70
N PRO A 12 30.50 6.20 36.44
CA PRO A 12 29.97 6.31 35.10
C PRO A 12 31.05 6.90 34.21
N ASN A 13 31.57 6.10 33.27
CA ASN A 13 32.55 6.57 32.30
C ASN A 13 31.91 7.70 31.49
N PHE A 14 32.37 8.93 31.75
CA PHE A 14 31.81 10.17 31.21
C PHE A 14 31.67 10.12 29.69
N PHE A 15 32.66 9.59 28.99
CA PHE A 15 32.62 9.47 27.52
C PHE A 15 31.53 8.52 27.05
N LYS A 16 31.34 7.39 27.74
CA LYS A 16 30.28 6.42 27.41
C LYS A 16 28.90 7.00 27.69
N TRP A 17 28.76 7.79 28.76
CA TRP A 17 27.51 8.47 29.10
C TRP A 17 27.21 9.59 28.09
N ALA A 18 28.15 10.51 27.87
CA ALA A 18 28.01 11.61 26.93
C ALA A 18 27.71 11.11 25.50
N PHE A 19 28.40 10.08 25.02
CA PHE A 19 28.16 9.53 23.70
C PHE A 19 26.75 8.91 23.58
N LYS A 20 26.28 8.18 24.61
CA LYS A 20 24.92 7.63 24.62
C LYS A 20 23.87 8.73 24.52
N TYR A 21 24.00 9.78 25.33
CA TYR A 21 23.01 10.86 25.34
C TYR A 21 23.08 11.73 24.09
N ALA A 22 24.29 12.03 23.59
CA ALA A 22 24.49 12.75 22.33
C ALA A 22 23.94 11.98 21.14
N ALA A 23 24.16 10.66 21.08
CA ALA A 23 23.59 9.81 20.04
C ALA A 23 22.06 9.79 20.10
N THR A 24 21.46 9.67 21.29
CA THR A 24 19.99 9.70 21.42
C THR A 24 19.40 11.06 21.05
N ALA A 25 20.04 12.16 21.42
CA ALA A 25 19.60 13.50 21.05
C ALA A 25 19.75 13.75 19.54
N GLY A 26 20.85 13.29 18.95
CA GLY A 26 21.07 13.37 17.50
C GLY A 26 20.05 12.56 16.71
N ILE A 27 19.73 11.33 17.12
CA ILE A 27 18.69 10.51 16.49
C ILE A 27 17.32 11.18 16.62
N ALA A 28 16.97 11.70 17.80
CA ALA A 28 15.72 12.42 17.99
C ALA A 28 15.63 13.67 17.09
N GLY A 29 16.73 14.42 16.93
CA GLY A 29 16.82 15.56 16.02
C GLY A 29 16.67 15.18 14.55
N ILE A 30 17.32 14.09 14.11
CA ILE A 30 17.21 13.58 12.74
C ILE A 30 15.77 13.13 12.45
N ILE A 31 15.13 12.42 13.38
CA ILE A 31 13.74 11.98 13.21
C ILE A 31 12.78 13.17 13.12
N CYS A 32 12.94 14.19 13.96
CA CYS A 32 12.06 15.36 13.95
C CYS A 32 12.23 16.22 12.68
N CYS A 33 13.46 16.43 12.23
CA CYS A 33 13.75 17.43 11.19
C CYS A 33 13.94 16.84 9.79
N VAL A 34 14.46 15.61 9.69
CA VAL A 34 14.84 15.00 8.41
C VAL A 34 13.80 13.98 7.95
N ALA A 35 13.15 13.26 8.87
CA ALA A 35 12.17 12.26 8.47
C ALA A 35 10.98 12.84 7.67
N PRO A 36 10.38 14.00 8.03
CA PRO A 36 9.31 14.59 7.22
C PRO A 36 9.79 14.98 5.82
N ALA A 37 11.01 15.53 5.70
CA ALA A 37 11.58 15.91 4.41
C ALA A 37 11.82 14.67 3.52
N VAL A 38 12.35 13.59 4.08
CA VAL A 38 12.56 12.33 3.35
C VAL A 38 11.23 11.70 2.94
N LEU A 39 10.23 11.65 3.85
CA LEU A 39 8.88 11.17 3.53
C LEU A 39 8.25 11.97 2.39
N PHE A 40 8.42 13.29 2.39
CA PHE A 40 7.94 14.15 1.33
C PHE A 40 8.63 13.86 -0.01
N MET A 41 9.96 13.74 -0.03
CA MET A 41 10.71 13.38 -1.24
C MET A 41 10.31 12.01 -1.79
N PHE A 42 10.13 11.00 -0.92
CA PHE A 42 9.62 9.69 -1.33
C PHE A 42 8.18 9.77 -1.86
N GLY A 43 7.35 10.60 -1.25
CA GLY A 43 5.98 10.85 -1.70
C GLY A 43 5.95 11.46 -3.11
N LEU A 44 6.73 12.51 -3.35
CA LEU A 44 6.84 13.15 -4.67
C LEU A 44 7.39 12.20 -5.72
N MET A 45 8.47 11.46 -5.39
CA MET A 45 9.06 10.49 -6.31
C MET A 45 8.07 9.37 -6.65
N GLY A 46 7.31 8.88 -5.65
CA GLY A 46 6.24 7.92 -5.84
C GLY A 46 5.11 8.46 -6.70
N GLY A 47 4.71 9.72 -6.49
CA GLY A 47 3.70 10.41 -7.29
C GLY A 47 4.09 10.53 -8.77
N ILE A 48 5.30 10.98 -9.06
CA ILE A 48 5.82 11.09 -10.44
C ILE A 48 5.85 9.71 -11.11
N TYR A 49 6.30 8.68 -10.39
CA TYR A 49 6.34 7.33 -10.93
C TYR A 49 4.93 6.74 -11.18
N ALA A 50 3.95 7.10 -10.34
CA ALA A 50 2.56 6.70 -10.54
C ALA A 50 1.94 7.30 -11.81
N ILE A 51 2.31 8.54 -12.18
CA ILE A 51 1.88 9.17 -13.43
C ILE A 51 2.46 8.42 -14.64
N SER A 52 3.76 8.11 -14.62
CA SER A 52 4.38 7.32 -15.69
C SER A 52 3.75 5.93 -15.84
N PHE A 53 3.26 5.33 -14.75
CA PHE A 53 2.45 4.12 -14.83
C PHE A 53 1.08 4.38 -15.47
N ALA A 54 0.42 5.49 -15.17
CA ALA A 54 -0.86 5.83 -15.77
C ALA A 54 -0.75 5.92 -17.30
N ASP A 55 0.31 6.53 -17.83
CA ASP A 55 0.56 6.61 -19.27
C ASP A 55 0.77 5.23 -19.94
N PHE A 56 1.24 4.23 -19.18
CA PHE A 56 1.34 2.86 -19.67
C PHE A 56 0.00 2.11 -19.65
N PHE A 57 -0.86 2.43 -18.69
CA PHE A 57 -2.15 1.75 -18.49
C PHE A 57 -3.30 2.38 -19.29
N TYR A 58 -3.22 3.67 -19.60
CA TYR A 58 -4.25 4.44 -20.29
C TYR A 58 -3.70 5.03 -21.59
N ALA A 59 -4.56 5.25 -22.57
CA ALA A 59 -4.22 6.00 -23.78
C ALA A 59 -4.40 7.51 -23.53
N GLU A 60 -3.91 8.35 -24.45
CA GLU A 60 -3.99 9.82 -24.32
C GLU A 60 -5.42 10.36 -24.22
N ASP A 61 -6.40 9.62 -24.74
CA ASP A 61 -7.83 9.93 -24.63
C ASP A 61 -8.45 9.48 -23.30
N GLY A 62 -7.65 8.95 -22.37
CA GLY A 62 -8.09 8.36 -21.11
C GLY A 62 -8.74 6.97 -21.27
N SER A 63 -8.72 6.41 -22.48
CA SER A 63 -9.25 5.07 -22.72
C SER A 63 -8.30 3.98 -22.23
N ILE A 64 -8.78 2.74 -22.21
CA ILE A 64 -8.03 1.59 -21.70
C ILE A 64 -6.86 1.30 -22.63
N GLY A 65 -5.64 1.58 -22.17
CA GLY A 65 -4.40 1.32 -22.90
C GLY A 65 -4.00 -0.15 -22.90
N THR A 66 -2.96 -0.45 -23.68
CA THR A 66 -2.44 -1.82 -23.86
C THR A 66 -1.96 -2.44 -22.53
N GLY A 67 -1.34 -1.65 -21.64
CA GLY A 67 -0.89 -2.12 -20.33
C GLY A 67 -2.02 -2.61 -19.44
N SER A 68 -3.19 -1.94 -19.47
CA SER A 68 -4.35 -2.32 -18.66
C SER A 68 -4.95 -3.65 -19.13
N TRP A 69 -4.97 -3.88 -20.45
CA TRP A 69 -5.37 -5.18 -21.01
C TRP A 69 -4.42 -6.32 -20.60
N ILE A 70 -3.11 -6.07 -20.56
CA ILE A 70 -2.13 -7.07 -20.11
C ILE A 70 -2.38 -7.44 -18.64
N LEU A 71 -2.55 -6.46 -17.74
CA LEU A 71 -2.81 -6.74 -16.33
C LEU A 71 -4.13 -7.45 -16.09
N ARG A 72 -5.19 -7.07 -16.82
CA ARG A 72 -6.48 -7.77 -16.75
C ARG A 72 -6.35 -9.21 -17.21
N GLY A 73 -5.61 -9.46 -18.30
CA GLY A 73 -5.28 -10.80 -18.77
C GLY A 73 -4.52 -11.62 -17.72
N LEU A 74 -3.48 -11.02 -17.12
CA LEU A 74 -2.70 -11.64 -16.05
C LEU A 74 -3.57 -11.97 -14.83
N ALA A 75 -4.45 -11.06 -14.42
CA ALA A 75 -5.37 -11.27 -13.30
C ALA A 75 -6.31 -12.46 -13.56
N VAL A 76 -6.84 -12.59 -14.78
CA VAL A 76 -7.66 -13.75 -15.18
C VAL A 76 -6.83 -15.04 -15.14
N ILE A 77 -5.60 -15.02 -15.67
CA ILE A 77 -4.70 -16.19 -15.64
C ILE A 77 -4.44 -16.64 -14.20
N ILE A 78 -4.13 -15.71 -13.30
CA ILE A 78 -3.89 -15.99 -11.88
C ILE A 78 -5.15 -16.57 -11.22
N GLY A 79 -6.32 -15.98 -11.49
CA GLY A 79 -7.60 -16.47 -10.98
C GLY A 79 -7.90 -17.90 -11.44
N VAL A 80 -7.75 -18.17 -12.74
CA VAL A 80 -7.95 -19.51 -13.33
C VAL A 80 -6.94 -20.50 -12.77
N TYR A 81 -5.68 -20.09 -12.62
CA TYR A 81 -4.62 -20.92 -12.04
C TYR A 81 -4.93 -21.28 -10.58
N GLY A 82 -5.43 -20.33 -9.79
CA GLY A 82 -5.89 -20.58 -8.42
C GLY A 82 -7.03 -21.60 -8.36
N ILE A 83 -8.04 -21.47 -9.23
CA ILE A 83 -9.15 -22.43 -9.34
C ILE A 83 -8.62 -23.82 -9.73
N TYR A 84 -7.67 -23.89 -10.67
CA TYR A 84 -7.06 -25.14 -11.10
C TYR A 84 -6.33 -25.84 -9.95
N LEU A 85 -5.48 -25.11 -9.22
CA LEU A 85 -4.76 -25.65 -8.06
C LEU A 85 -5.72 -26.15 -6.98
N TYR A 86 -6.78 -25.39 -6.72
CA TYR A 86 -7.81 -25.78 -5.76
C TYR A 86 -8.52 -27.08 -6.19
N ARG A 87 -8.90 -27.18 -7.47
CA ARG A 87 -9.49 -28.41 -8.03
C ARG A 87 -8.53 -29.61 -7.97
N LYS A 88 -7.24 -29.40 -8.27
CA LYS A 88 -6.21 -30.43 -8.15
C LYS A 88 -6.12 -30.94 -6.71
N LYS A 89 -6.13 -30.05 -5.72
CA LYS A 89 -6.10 -30.41 -4.30
C LYS A 89 -7.36 -31.18 -3.87
N GLN A 90 -8.54 -30.74 -4.33
CA GLN A 90 -9.79 -31.47 -4.07
C GLN A 90 -9.85 -32.85 -4.73
N ASN A 91 -9.11 -33.11 -5.81
CA ASN A 91 -9.03 -34.42 -6.46
C ASN A 91 -8.19 -35.44 -5.66
N GLN A 92 -7.34 -34.98 -4.74
CA GLN A 92 -6.50 -35.83 -3.91
C GLN A 92 -7.20 -36.31 -2.63
N CYS A 93 -8.34 -35.72 -2.27
CA CYS A 93 -9.11 -36.06 -1.08
C CYS A 93 -10.32 -36.94 -1.44
N SER A 94 -10.60 -37.95 -0.61
CA SER A 94 -11.84 -38.74 -0.67
C SER A 94 -13.01 -37.93 -0.11
N MET A 95 -13.54 -37.01 -0.92
CA MET A 95 -14.66 -36.12 -0.58
C MET A 95 -15.86 -36.41 -1.49
N ASP A 96 -17.07 -36.29 -0.93
CA ASP A 96 -18.31 -36.45 -1.70
C ASP A 96 -18.34 -35.52 -2.93
N PRO A 97 -18.67 -36.03 -4.13
CA PRO A 97 -18.66 -35.26 -5.37
C PRO A 97 -19.63 -34.07 -5.38
N LYS A 98 -20.75 -34.13 -4.66
CA LYS A 98 -21.71 -33.02 -4.51
C LYS A 98 -21.12 -31.91 -3.63
N ARG A 99 -20.46 -32.26 -2.52
CA ARG A 99 -19.79 -31.29 -1.62
C ARG A 99 -18.64 -30.59 -2.33
N LYS A 100 -17.88 -31.33 -3.13
CA LYS A 100 -16.77 -30.81 -3.94
C LYS A 100 -17.20 -29.70 -4.89
N LYS A 101 -18.31 -29.90 -5.63
CA LYS A 101 -18.89 -28.89 -6.53
C LYS A 101 -19.35 -27.65 -5.76
N LYS A 102 -20.04 -27.83 -4.63
CA LYS A 102 -20.50 -26.71 -3.79
C LYS A 102 -19.33 -25.86 -3.29
N ASN A 103 -18.26 -26.49 -2.79
CA ASN A 103 -17.08 -25.77 -2.31
C ASN A 103 -16.32 -25.05 -3.44
N LEU A 104 -16.24 -25.64 -4.63
CA LEU A 104 -15.65 -24.98 -5.79
C LEU A 104 -16.42 -23.70 -6.15
N ILE A 105 -17.75 -23.79 -6.25
CA ILE A 105 -18.62 -22.64 -6.54
C ILE A 105 -18.48 -21.58 -5.45
N LEU A 106 -18.51 -21.99 -4.18
CA LEU A 106 -18.37 -21.07 -3.05
C LEU A 106 -17.06 -20.30 -3.09
N MET A 107 -15.94 -20.97 -3.36
CA MET A 107 -14.63 -20.33 -3.51
C MET A 107 -14.64 -19.29 -4.62
N ILE A 108 -15.16 -19.64 -5.81
CA ILE A 108 -15.24 -18.72 -6.95
C ILE A 108 -16.09 -17.49 -6.61
N VAL A 109 -17.27 -17.70 -6.01
CA VAL A 109 -18.19 -16.63 -5.64
C VAL A 109 -17.56 -15.71 -4.61
N ILE A 110 -16.94 -16.24 -3.56
CA ILE A 110 -16.28 -15.44 -2.53
C ILE A 110 -15.12 -14.64 -3.13
N THR A 111 -14.26 -15.26 -3.94
CA THR A 111 -13.16 -14.57 -4.60
C THR A 111 -13.65 -13.45 -5.51
N PHE A 112 -14.74 -13.67 -6.26
CA PHE A 112 -15.33 -12.66 -7.13
C PHE A 112 -15.93 -11.49 -6.33
N ILE A 113 -16.71 -11.78 -5.29
CA ILE A 113 -17.32 -10.75 -4.42
C ILE A 113 -16.23 -9.93 -3.72
N LEU A 114 -15.21 -10.58 -3.15
CA LEU A 114 -14.12 -9.87 -2.49
C LEU A 114 -13.30 -9.05 -3.49
N GLY A 115 -12.94 -9.63 -4.63
CA GLY A 115 -12.15 -8.95 -5.66
C GLY A 115 -12.86 -7.70 -6.20
N LEU A 116 -14.11 -7.86 -6.66
CA LEU A 116 -14.88 -6.73 -7.16
C LEU A 116 -15.29 -5.75 -6.07
N GLY A 117 -15.66 -6.26 -4.90
CA GLY A 117 -16.06 -5.42 -3.76
C GLY A 117 -14.94 -4.48 -3.32
N ILE A 118 -13.72 -5.00 -3.17
CA ILE A 118 -12.55 -4.18 -2.83
C ILE A 118 -12.25 -3.19 -3.96
N PHE A 119 -12.24 -3.64 -5.21
CA PHE A 119 -11.95 -2.78 -6.36
C PHE A 119 -12.91 -1.57 -6.44
N LEU A 120 -14.22 -1.83 -6.43
CA LEU A 120 -15.24 -0.78 -6.50
C LEU A 120 -15.22 0.13 -5.27
N SER A 121 -14.93 -0.41 -4.09
CA SER A 121 -14.84 0.40 -2.87
C SER A 121 -13.67 1.38 -2.94
N LEU A 122 -12.50 0.91 -3.40
CA LEU A 122 -11.33 1.76 -3.56
C LEU A 122 -11.53 2.82 -4.64
N GLU A 123 -12.11 2.46 -5.78
CA GLU A 123 -12.43 3.39 -6.87
C GLU A 123 -13.41 4.48 -6.43
N LYS A 124 -14.50 4.08 -5.75
CA LYS A 124 -15.50 5.01 -5.24
C LYS A 124 -14.89 5.96 -4.21
N TRP A 125 -14.07 5.43 -3.31
CA TRP A 125 -13.46 6.22 -2.24
C TRP A 125 -12.41 7.19 -2.77
N SER A 126 -11.56 6.74 -3.71
CA SER A 126 -10.59 7.62 -4.35
C SER A 126 -11.28 8.73 -5.13
N SER A 127 -12.24 8.41 -5.99
CA SER A 127 -13.00 9.41 -6.77
C SER A 127 -13.64 10.45 -5.86
N TRP A 128 -14.33 10.01 -4.80
CA TRP A 128 -14.94 10.93 -3.85
C TRP A 128 -13.91 11.86 -3.19
N TYR A 129 -12.75 11.32 -2.77
CA TYR A 129 -11.69 12.11 -2.16
C TYR A 129 -11.13 13.17 -3.13
N PHE A 130 -10.93 12.80 -4.40
CA PHE A 130 -10.45 13.73 -5.43
C PHE A 130 -11.48 14.83 -5.73
N ASP A 131 -12.75 14.46 -5.90
CA ASP A 131 -13.83 15.39 -6.23
C ASP A 131 -14.08 16.39 -5.09
N GLU A 132 -14.01 15.95 -3.84
CA GLU A 132 -14.32 16.79 -2.68
C GLU A 132 -13.15 17.72 -2.29
N HIS A 133 -11.90 17.25 -2.37
CA HIS A 133 -10.77 17.97 -1.81
C HIS A 133 -9.76 18.49 -2.83
N ILE A 134 -9.57 17.80 -3.96
CA ILE A 134 -8.49 18.12 -4.90
C ILE A 134 -8.99 19.00 -6.04
N VAL A 135 -10.09 18.61 -6.69
CA VAL A 135 -10.65 19.35 -7.83
C VAL A 135 -11.05 20.79 -7.48
N PRO A 136 -11.72 21.08 -6.34
CA PRO A 136 -12.11 22.44 -6.01
C PRO A 136 -10.90 23.36 -5.78
N ALA A 137 -9.89 22.87 -5.06
CA ALA A 137 -8.65 23.61 -4.84
C ALA A 137 -7.93 23.92 -6.16
N GLN A 138 -7.87 22.94 -7.07
CA GLN A 138 -7.26 23.13 -8.39
C GLN A 138 -8.01 24.17 -9.23
N GLN A 139 -9.35 24.18 -9.17
CA GLN A 139 -10.17 25.17 -9.87
C GLN A 139 -10.01 26.59 -9.32
N GLU A 140 -9.83 26.74 -8.01
CA GLU A 140 -9.53 28.05 -7.40
C GLU A 140 -8.18 28.59 -7.86
N GLU A 141 -7.16 27.74 -7.92
CA GLU A 141 -5.84 28.11 -8.46
C GLU A 141 -5.91 28.52 -9.93
N TYR A 142 -6.64 27.78 -10.78
CA TYR A 142 -6.82 28.16 -12.19
C TYR A 142 -7.50 29.53 -12.33
N LYS A 143 -8.54 29.82 -11.55
CA LYS A 143 -9.21 31.13 -11.57
C LYS A 143 -8.27 32.25 -11.10
N GLN A 144 -7.41 31.99 -10.11
CA GLN A 144 -6.42 32.97 -9.65
C GLN A 144 -5.40 33.28 -10.75
N MET A 145 -4.95 32.27 -11.51
CA MET A 145 -4.03 32.46 -12.64
C MET A 145 -4.69 33.28 -13.76
N GLU A 146 -5.94 32.97 -14.13
CA GLU A 146 -6.68 33.73 -15.16
C GLU A 146 -6.92 35.19 -14.77
N LEU A 147 -7.06 35.51 -13.48
CA LEU A 147 -7.22 36.88 -12.99
C LEU A 147 -5.92 37.69 -12.95
N GLN A 148 -4.77 37.03 -13.09
CA GLN A 148 -3.44 37.65 -13.04
C GLN A 148 -2.85 37.94 -14.44
N GLU A 149 -3.45 37.39 -15.51
CA GLU A 149 -3.14 37.70 -16.92
C GLU A 149 -3.96 38.88 -17.46
#